data_AF-A0A418RNA8-F1
#
_entry.id   AF-A0A418RNA8-F1
#
_cell.length_a   1.000
_cell.length_b   1.000
_cell.length_c   1.000
_cell.angle_alpha   90.00
_cell.angle_beta   90.00
_cell.angle_gamma   90.00
#
_symmetry.space_group_name_H-M   'P 1'
#
loop_
_entity.id
_entity.type
_entity.pdbx_description
1 polymer ?
#
loop_
_entity_poly.entity_id
_entity_poly.type
_entity_poly.pdbx_seq_one_letter_code
_entity_poly.pdbx_strand_id
1 'polypeptide(L)'
;MKLNRNDSCHCGSGKKYKRCCLFNDEKQMVSQAISQSSKASKISPEQDSLDNAITATLTGEYTQPVRLCYKVYDKPAIRNTIFKNMKCMSYDSSSSRWLWLFDHEAKHLAFKKSYKDIPKHLNPIIIGSFFIENDDEVYLDVRSHERAVHAIEFFDRYIPRNIAEITDAIVLGHIITRKESPLLSDFNNFFKNVTIVDKAKEFDEMLETLENSTDKIDNQEFALSFLANNLKKSTPDVQRMRTHYYEEGIDSFRRSLQFNQFAALNKANGKELTSGDIINRMFEAQSDIDHPV
;
A
#
# COMPACT_ATOMS: atom_id res chain seq x y z
N MET A 1 12.33 5.90 -37.90
CA MET A 1 12.13 4.49 -38.31
C MET A 1 11.90 3.66 -37.06
N LYS A 2 10.85 2.81 -37.00
CA LYS A 2 10.66 1.89 -35.87
C LYS A 2 11.47 0.61 -36.14
N LEU A 3 12.51 0.37 -35.34
CA LEU A 3 13.29 -0.87 -35.36
C LEU A 3 12.40 -2.03 -34.87
N ASN A 4 12.36 -3.14 -35.61
CA ASN A 4 11.59 -4.31 -35.19
C ASN A 4 12.37 -5.11 -34.13
N ARG A 5 11.66 -5.72 -33.18
CA ARG A 5 12.23 -6.47 -32.05
C ARG A 5 13.18 -7.60 -32.47
N ASN A 6 12.99 -8.15 -33.67
CA ASN A 6 13.80 -9.24 -34.21
C ASN A 6 14.96 -8.78 -35.12
N ASP A 7 15.07 -7.48 -35.42
CA ASP A 7 16.13 -6.94 -36.26
C ASP A 7 17.48 -6.96 -35.54
N SER A 8 18.57 -6.84 -36.30
CA SER A 8 19.91 -6.65 -35.74
C SER A 8 19.96 -5.36 -34.92
N CYS A 9 20.55 -5.44 -33.73
CA CYS A 9 20.62 -4.30 -32.82
C CYS A 9 21.52 -3.21 -33.41
N HIS A 10 21.04 -1.96 -33.32
CA HIS A 10 21.71 -0.79 -33.91
C HIS A 10 23.05 -0.44 -33.23
N CYS A 11 23.35 -1.00 -32.06
CA CYS A 11 24.63 -0.80 -31.36
C CYS A 11 25.81 -1.60 -31.96
N GLY A 12 25.59 -2.36 -33.05
CA GLY A 12 26.65 -3.12 -33.72
C GLY A 12 27.04 -4.43 -33.02
N SER A 13 26.32 -4.85 -31.98
CA SER A 13 26.65 -6.06 -31.20
C SER A 13 26.40 -7.39 -31.91
N GLY A 14 25.79 -7.39 -33.10
CA GLY A 14 25.38 -8.59 -33.83
C GLY A 14 24.21 -9.37 -33.21
N LYS A 15 23.69 -8.94 -32.05
CA LYS A 15 22.53 -9.57 -31.37
C LYS A 15 21.20 -9.00 -31.88
N LYS A 16 20.11 -9.76 -31.72
CA LYS A 16 18.74 -9.26 -31.98
C LYS A 16 18.38 -8.12 -31.02
N TYR A 17 17.69 -7.09 -31.50
CA TYR A 17 17.36 -5.87 -30.75
C TYR A 17 16.69 -6.16 -29.39
N LYS A 18 15.71 -7.07 -29.36
CA LYS A 18 15.01 -7.49 -28.12
C LYS A 18 15.89 -8.13 -27.05
N ARG A 19 17.09 -8.60 -27.41
CA ARG A 19 18.05 -9.24 -26.48
C ARG A 19 19.26 -8.34 -26.19
N CYS A 20 19.21 -7.08 -26.60
CA CYS A 20 20.31 -6.14 -26.43
C CYS A 20 19.79 -4.78 -25.93
N CYS A 21 19.63 -3.79 -26.81
CA CYS A 21 19.32 -2.43 -26.37
C CYS A 21 17.84 -2.18 -26.03
N LEU A 22 16.91 -3.07 -26.39
CA LEU A 22 15.46 -2.81 -26.20
C LEU A 22 15.12 -2.38 -24.77
N PHE A 23 15.62 -3.07 -23.74
CA PHE A 23 15.34 -2.73 -22.35
C PHE A 23 15.94 -1.38 -21.92
N ASN A 24 17.12 -1.03 -22.43
CA ASN A 24 17.78 0.23 -22.09
C ASN A 24 17.13 1.40 -22.83
N ASP A 25 16.74 1.19 -24.08
CA ASP A 25 16.01 2.17 -24.88
C ASP A 25 14.61 2.40 -24.29
N GLU A 26 13.89 1.35 -23.87
CA GLU A 26 12.60 1.48 -23.20
C GLU A 26 12.74 2.27 -21.89
N LYS A 27 13.78 1.99 -21.09
CA LYS A 27 14.09 2.79 -19.88
C LYS A 27 14.45 4.24 -20.20
N GLN A 28 15.20 4.48 -21.27
CA GLN A 28 15.53 5.85 -21.71
C GLN A 28 14.32 6.60 -22.27
N MET A 29 13.41 5.92 -22.97
CA MET A 29 12.17 6.52 -23.45
C MET A 29 11.26 6.89 -22.29
N VAL A 30 11.19 6.05 -21.25
CA VAL A 30 10.47 6.38 -20.00
C VAL A 30 11.12 7.56 -19.29
N SER A 31 12.45 7.58 -19.12
CA SER A 31 13.14 8.69 -18.46
C SER A 31 13.10 9.99 -19.28
N GLN A 32 13.10 9.92 -20.61
CA GLN A 32 12.91 11.07 -21.49
C GLN A 32 11.47 11.57 -21.50
N ALA A 33 10.46 10.70 -21.42
CA ALA A 33 9.07 11.12 -21.23
C ALA A 33 8.89 11.86 -19.89
N ILE A 34 9.56 11.38 -18.84
CA ILE A 34 9.60 12.05 -17.54
C ILE A 34 10.36 13.40 -17.62
N SER A 35 11.49 13.45 -18.35
CA SER A 35 12.30 14.67 -18.47
C SER A 35 11.74 15.71 -19.45
N GLN A 36 10.92 15.31 -20.42
CA GLN A 36 10.22 16.22 -21.34
C GLN A 36 8.96 16.80 -20.69
N SER A 37 8.39 16.15 -19.68
CA SER A 37 7.29 16.70 -18.88
C SER A 37 7.71 17.90 -18.00
N SER A 38 9.00 18.07 -17.73
CA SER A 38 9.56 19.14 -16.89
C SER A 38 10.12 20.35 -17.65
N LYS A 39 10.10 20.35 -18.99
CA LYS A 39 10.44 21.52 -19.82
C LYS A 39 9.31 21.89 -20.77
N ALA A 40 8.47 22.80 -20.28
CA ALA A 40 7.49 23.63 -20.99
C ALA A 40 6.48 22.88 -21.87
N SER A 41 5.34 22.53 -21.28
CA SER A 41 4.08 22.41 -22.02
C SER A 41 2.99 23.18 -21.29
N LYS A 42 2.28 24.05 -22.00
CA LYS A 42 1.08 24.72 -21.50
C LYS A 42 0.00 23.64 -21.32
N ILE A 43 -0.07 23.06 -20.13
CA ILE A 43 -1.13 22.12 -19.76
C ILE A 43 -2.42 22.92 -19.69
N SER A 44 -3.43 22.49 -20.44
CA SER A 44 -4.77 23.09 -20.34
C SER A 44 -5.35 22.78 -18.95
N PRO A 45 -6.11 23.70 -18.31
CA PRO A 45 -6.71 23.46 -16.99
C PRO A 45 -7.57 22.19 -16.92
N GLU A 46 -8.12 21.79 -18.06
CA GLU A 46 -8.97 20.60 -18.20
C GLU A 46 -8.16 19.30 -18.11
N GLN A 47 -6.96 19.25 -18.69
CA GLN A 47 -6.04 18.10 -18.56
C GLN A 47 -5.45 17.98 -17.16
N ASP A 48 -5.11 19.11 -16.53
CA ASP A 48 -4.62 19.14 -15.14
C ASP A 48 -5.70 18.63 -14.15
N SER A 49 -6.97 18.98 -14.39
CA SER A 49 -8.09 18.47 -13.57
C SER A 49 -8.27 16.95 -13.69
N LEU A 50 -8.00 16.38 -14.87
CA LEU A 50 -8.23 14.96 -15.14
C LEU A 50 -7.05 14.08 -14.70
N ASP A 51 -5.83 14.62 -14.73
CA ASP A 51 -4.64 13.94 -14.23
C ASP A 51 -4.65 13.82 -12.69
N ASN A 52 -5.21 14.82 -12.00
CA ASN A 52 -5.35 14.84 -10.55
C ASN A 52 -6.63 14.12 -10.05
N ALA A 53 -7.42 13.52 -10.94
CA ALA A 53 -8.61 12.77 -10.54
C ALA A 53 -8.24 11.57 -9.66
N ILE A 54 -8.87 11.48 -8.50
CA ILE A 54 -8.73 10.34 -7.57
C ILE A 54 -9.19 9.06 -8.25
N THR A 55 -8.44 7.98 -8.05
CA THR A 55 -8.77 6.66 -8.59
C THR A 55 -9.38 5.73 -7.55
N ALA A 56 -10.18 4.79 -8.04
CA ALA A 56 -10.76 3.72 -7.26
C ALA A 56 -10.45 2.37 -7.91
N THR A 57 -10.43 1.32 -7.11
CA THR A 57 -10.26 -0.04 -7.61
C THR A 57 -11.56 -0.55 -8.26
N LEU A 58 -11.49 -1.67 -8.99
CA LEU A 58 -12.68 -2.33 -9.55
C LEU A 58 -13.70 -2.76 -8.49
N THR A 59 -13.26 -2.99 -7.25
CA THR A 59 -14.11 -3.34 -6.10
C THR A 59 -14.65 -2.11 -5.36
N GLY A 60 -14.31 -0.89 -5.80
CA GLY A 60 -14.96 0.38 -5.41
C GLY A 60 -14.28 1.19 -4.30
N GLU A 61 -13.18 0.70 -3.75
CA GLU A 61 -12.36 1.36 -2.72
C GLU A 61 -11.44 2.40 -3.36
N TYR A 62 -11.03 3.41 -2.59
CA TYR A 62 -10.00 4.33 -3.03
C TYR A 62 -8.66 3.61 -3.25
N THR A 63 -7.95 3.99 -4.30
CA THR A 63 -6.63 3.41 -4.56
C THR A 63 -5.61 4.07 -3.63
N GLN A 64 -5.21 3.35 -2.60
CA GLN A 64 -4.22 3.76 -1.61
C GLN A 64 -3.37 2.53 -1.23
N PRO A 65 -2.20 2.36 -1.87
CA PRO A 65 -1.31 1.23 -1.65
C PRO A 65 -0.96 0.98 -0.18
N VAL A 66 -0.98 -0.30 0.19
CA VAL A 66 -0.45 -0.81 1.46
C VAL A 66 0.41 -2.03 1.18
N ARG A 67 1.57 -2.11 1.82
CA ARG A 67 2.44 -3.29 1.88
C ARG A 67 2.37 -3.89 3.27
N LEU A 68 1.80 -5.09 3.37
CA LEU A 68 1.75 -5.88 4.60
C LEU A 68 3.02 -6.70 4.74
N CYS A 69 3.74 -6.54 5.85
CA CYS A 69 5.02 -7.18 6.11
C CYS A 69 4.85 -8.37 7.05
N TYR A 70 5.35 -9.54 6.65
CA TYR A 70 5.29 -10.76 7.44
C TYR A 70 6.69 -11.12 7.94
N LYS A 71 6.75 -11.55 9.20
CA LYS A 71 7.87 -12.33 9.71
C LYS A 71 7.62 -13.79 9.38
N VAL A 72 8.58 -14.42 8.69
CA VAL A 72 8.41 -15.77 8.16
C VAL A 72 9.41 -16.74 8.76
N TYR A 73 8.87 -17.88 9.21
CA TYR A 73 9.60 -18.96 9.85
C TYR A 73 9.79 -20.17 8.91
N ASP A 74 8.86 -20.38 7.97
CA ASP A 74 8.93 -21.47 6.98
C ASP A 74 8.41 -21.03 5.60
N LYS A 75 9.32 -20.43 4.80
CA LYS A 75 9.01 -20.00 3.43
C LYS A 75 8.58 -21.17 2.52
N PRO A 76 9.25 -22.35 2.54
CA PRO A 76 8.79 -23.51 1.79
C PRO A 76 7.33 -23.88 2.05
N ALA A 77 6.86 -23.85 3.30
CA ALA A 77 5.46 -24.14 3.63
C ALA A 77 4.49 -23.15 2.98
N ILE A 78 4.78 -21.85 3.03
CA ILE A 78 3.98 -20.80 2.35
C ILE A 78 3.85 -21.13 0.85
N ARG A 79 5.01 -21.28 0.17
CA ARG A 79 5.07 -21.42 -1.28
C ARG A 79 4.56 -22.77 -1.78
N ASN A 80 4.94 -23.86 -1.12
CA ASN A 80 4.76 -25.21 -1.64
C ASN A 80 3.54 -25.93 -1.07
N THR A 81 2.98 -25.45 0.04
CA THR A 81 1.86 -26.11 0.70
C THR A 81 0.67 -25.19 0.75
N ILE A 82 0.79 -24.02 1.37
CA ILE A 82 -0.36 -23.16 1.64
C ILE A 82 -0.88 -22.56 0.32
N PHE A 83 -0.07 -21.74 -0.36
CA PHE A 83 -0.53 -21.04 -1.57
C PHE A 83 -0.87 -21.98 -2.72
N LYS A 84 -0.19 -23.13 -2.84
CA LYS A 84 -0.52 -24.13 -3.88
C LYS A 84 -1.87 -24.81 -3.68
N ASN A 85 -2.37 -24.89 -2.44
CA ASN A 85 -3.63 -25.56 -2.13
C ASN A 85 -4.84 -24.63 -2.12
N MET A 86 -4.64 -23.31 -2.24
CA MET A 86 -5.70 -22.31 -2.29
C MET A 86 -6.09 -21.99 -3.73
N LYS A 87 -7.39 -22.06 -4.07
CA LYS A 87 -7.86 -21.82 -5.45
C LYS A 87 -7.88 -20.33 -5.82
N CYS A 88 -7.95 -19.45 -4.83
CA CYS A 88 -7.83 -18.01 -5.00
C CYS A 88 -6.37 -17.52 -5.13
N MET A 89 -5.39 -18.44 -5.21
CA MET A 89 -3.97 -18.10 -5.34
C MET A 89 -3.43 -18.60 -6.69
N SER A 90 -2.63 -17.77 -7.36
CA SER A 90 -1.99 -18.13 -8.64
C SER A 90 -0.55 -17.65 -8.69
N TYR A 91 0.39 -18.50 -9.09
CA TYR A 91 1.78 -18.09 -9.26
C TYR A 91 1.99 -17.41 -10.62
N ASP A 92 2.54 -16.20 -10.60
CA ASP A 92 2.96 -15.44 -11.77
C ASP A 92 4.48 -15.54 -11.92
N SER A 93 4.92 -16.41 -12.84
CA SER A 93 6.34 -16.65 -13.10
C SER A 93 7.05 -15.47 -13.77
N SER A 94 6.31 -14.54 -14.39
CA SER A 94 6.92 -13.40 -15.08
C SER A 94 7.49 -12.37 -14.10
N SER A 95 6.84 -12.26 -12.95
CA SER A 95 7.18 -11.30 -11.89
C SER A 95 7.56 -12.00 -10.57
N SER A 96 7.76 -13.33 -10.61
CA SER A 96 8.10 -14.18 -9.46
C SER A 96 7.28 -13.90 -8.21
N ARG A 97 5.95 -13.85 -8.35
CA ARG A 97 5.02 -13.47 -7.28
C ARG A 97 3.80 -14.38 -7.23
N TRP A 98 3.12 -14.38 -6.09
CA TRP A 98 1.83 -15.03 -5.93
C TRP A 98 0.70 -14.01 -5.99
N LEU A 99 -0.24 -14.20 -6.89
CA LEU A 99 -1.43 -13.37 -7.05
C LEU A 99 -2.53 -13.87 -6.12
N TRP A 100 -3.10 -12.97 -5.33
CA TRP A 100 -4.35 -13.19 -4.61
C TRP A 100 -5.50 -12.70 -5.48
N LEU A 101 -6.36 -13.62 -5.88
CA LEU A 101 -7.47 -13.41 -6.80
C LEU A 101 -8.78 -13.25 -6.01
N PHE A 102 -9.61 -12.29 -6.39
CA PHE A 102 -10.96 -12.15 -5.85
C PHE A 102 -11.87 -13.19 -6.49
N ASP A 103 -11.67 -14.44 -6.11
CA ASP A 103 -12.38 -15.60 -6.62
C ASP A 103 -12.35 -16.73 -5.59
N HIS A 104 -13.10 -17.81 -5.81
CA HIS A 104 -13.11 -19.01 -4.95
C HIS A 104 -13.24 -18.71 -3.45
N GLU A 105 -12.22 -18.98 -2.63
CA GLU A 105 -12.22 -18.73 -1.17
C GLU A 105 -12.38 -17.23 -0.85
N ALA A 106 -11.83 -16.36 -1.71
CA ALA A 106 -11.82 -14.92 -1.53
C ALA A 106 -13.07 -14.21 -2.08
N LYS A 107 -13.93 -14.88 -2.87
CA LYS A 107 -15.13 -14.25 -3.48
C LYS A 107 -16.16 -13.75 -2.46
N HIS A 108 -16.02 -14.15 -1.19
CA HIS A 108 -16.91 -13.82 -0.10
C HIS A 108 -16.45 -12.60 0.72
N LEU A 109 -15.31 -11.99 0.36
CA LEU A 109 -14.85 -10.76 1.00
C LEU A 109 -15.82 -9.61 0.73
N ALA A 110 -16.09 -8.83 1.78
CA ALA A 110 -17.06 -7.74 1.75
C ALA A 110 -16.38 -6.43 1.30
N PHE A 111 -16.26 -6.25 -0.02
CA PHE A 111 -15.88 -4.97 -0.62
C PHE A 111 -17.11 -4.12 -0.98
N LYS A 112 -16.89 -2.86 -1.37
CA LYS A 112 -17.97 -1.93 -1.78
C LYS A 112 -18.80 -2.46 -2.95
N LYS A 113 -18.16 -3.18 -3.89
CA LYS A 113 -18.84 -3.98 -4.91
C LYS A 113 -18.63 -5.45 -4.61
N SER A 114 -19.72 -6.21 -4.53
CA SER A 114 -19.63 -7.66 -4.32
C SER A 114 -19.12 -8.36 -5.58
N TYR A 115 -18.64 -9.60 -5.44
CA TYR A 115 -18.19 -10.40 -6.57
C TYR A 115 -19.25 -10.53 -7.68
N LYS A 116 -20.54 -10.56 -7.32
CA LYS A 116 -21.65 -10.69 -8.28
C LYS A 116 -21.95 -9.40 -9.06
N ASP A 117 -21.57 -8.25 -8.51
CA ASP A 117 -21.81 -6.93 -9.12
C ASP A 117 -20.75 -6.59 -10.18
N ILE A 118 -19.68 -7.38 -10.24
CA ILE A 118 -18.56 -7.17 -11.15
C ILE A 118 -18.83 -7.92 -12.46
N PRO A 119 -18.73 -7.25 -13.63
CA PRO A 119 -18.89 -7.91 -14.93
C PRO A 119 -17.98 -9.14 -15.08
N LYS A 120 -18.56 -10.28 -15.45
CA LYS A 120 -17.85 -11.58 -15.50
C LYS A 120 -16.57 -11.55 -16.35
N HIS A 121 -16.54 -10.77 -17.42
CA HIS A 121 -15.39 -10.66 -18.32
C HIS A 121 -14.18 -9.93 -17.69
N LEU A 122 -14.35 -9.30 -16.52
CA LEU A 122 -13.28 -8.66 -15.76
C LEU A 122 -12.66 -9.60 -14.71
N ASN A 123 -13.20 -10.80 -14.54
CA ASN A 123 -12.68 -11.79 -13.59
C ASN A 123 -11.60 -12.70 -14.23
N PRO A 124 -10.63 -13.19 -13.43
CA PRO A 124 -10.45 -12.92 -12.00
C PRO A 124 -9.77 -11.56 -11.75
N ILE A 125 -10.24 -10.83 -10.73
CA ILE A 125 -9.60 -9.57 -10.29
C ILE A 125 -8.45 -9.89 -9.35
N ILE A 126 -7.28 -9.28 -9.58
CA ILE A 126 -6.16 -9.34 -8.64
C ILE A 126 -6.43 -8.38 -7.47
N ILE A 127 -6.55 -8.93 -6.27
CA ILE A 127 -6.77 -8.16 -5.03
C ILE A 127 -5.49 -7.94 -4.21
N GLY A 128 -4.47 -8.77 -4.41
CA GLY A 128 -3.15 -8.56 -3.84
C GLY A 128 -2.05 -9.34 -4.55
N SER A 129 -0.80 -9.06 -4.18
CA SER A 129 0.38 -9.78 -4.68
C SER A 129 1.37 -10.05 -3.56
N PHE A 130 1.61 -11.32 -3.26
CA PHE A 130 2.66 -11.76 -2.37
C PHE A 130 4.00 -11.85 -3.10
N PHE A 131 5.02 -11.32 -2.47
CA PHE A 131 6.41 -11.44 -2.87
C PHE A 131 7.14 -12.22 -1.80
N ILE A 132 7.94 -13.20 -2.22
CA ILE A 132 8.77 -14.03 -1.34
C ILE A 132 10.20 -13.79 -1.81
N GLU A 133 10.89 -12.86 -1.16
CA GLU A 133 12.26 -12.48 -1.50
C GLU A 133 13.28 -13.37 -0.77
N ASN A 134 14.55 -13.30 -1.22
CA ASN A 134 15.62 -14.15 -0.70
C ASN A 134 15.96 -13.81 0.77
N ASP A 135 15.85 -12.54 1.16
CA ASP A 135 16.41 -11.97 2.40
C ASP A 135 15.39 -11.92 3.57
N ASP A 136 14.60 -12.98 3.71
CA ASP A 136 13.60 -13.15 4.80
C ASP A 136 12.37 -12.23 4.76
N GLU A 137 12.24 -11.43 3.71
CA GLU A 137 11.08 -10.58 3.50
C GLU A 137 10.01 -11.31 2.69
N VAL A 138 8.87 -11.56 3.36
CA VAL A 138 7.61 -11.85 2.68
C VAL A 138 6.68 -10.69 2.92
N TYR A 139 6.15 -10.13 1.84
CA TYR A 139 5.20 -9.06 1.93
C TYR A 139 4.06 -9.22 0.93
N LEU A 140 2.92 -8.65 1.28
CA LEU A 140 1.72 -8.61 0.46
C LEU A 140 1.40 -7.17 0.09
N ASP A 141 1.44 -6.88 -1.20
CA ASP A 141 1.05 -5.60 -1.76
C ASP A 141 -0.44 -5.60 -2.12
N VAL A 142 -1.19 -4.63 -1.60
CA VAL A 142 -2.62 -4.43 -1.88
C VAL A 142 -2.93 -2.98 -2.22
N ARG A 143 -3.93 -2.76 -3.07
CA ARG A 143 -4.23 -1.44 -3.67
C ARG A 143 -5.11 -0.53 -2.81
N SER A 144 -5.59 -0.98 -1.66
CA SER A 144 -6.44 -0.18 -0.78
C SER A 144 -6.32 -0.64 0.67
N HIS A 145 -6.74 0.23 1.59
CA HIS A 145 -6.78 -0.03 3.02
C HIS A 145 -7.74 -1.16 3.38
N GLU A 146 -8.91 -1.19 2.75
CA GLU A 146 -9.92 -2.23 2.94
C GLU A 146 -9.39 -3.61 2.52
N ARG A 147 -8.61 -3.68 1.43
CA ARG A 147 -7.94 -4.92 1.02
C ARG A 147 -6.87 -5.34 2.02
N ALA A 148 -6.18 -4.41 2.66
CA ALA A 148 -5.19 -4.72 3.71
C ALA A 148 -5.87 -5.33 4.94
N VAL A 149 -6.96 -4.73 5.40
CA VAL A 149 -7.79 -5.25 6.51
C VAL A 149 -8.28 -6.66 6.19
N HIS A 150 -8.91 -6.83 5.02
CA HIS A 150 -9.41 -8.13 4.58
C HIS A 150 -8.30 -9.16 4.43
N ALA A 151 -7.11 -8.76 3.96
CA ALA A 151 -5.99 -9.68 3.80
C ALA A 151 -5.54 -10.27 5.13
N ILE A 152 -5.40 -9.44 6.17
CA ILE A 152 -4.96 -9.90 7.49
C ILE A 152 -5.91 -10.97 8.04
N GLU A 153 -7.21 -10.66 8.11
CA GLU A 153 -8.22 -11.60 8.62
C GLU A 153 -8.38 -12.83 7.70
N PHE A 154 -8.22 -12.65 6.39
CA PHE A 154 -8.34 -13.73 5.43
C PHE A 154 -7.19 -14.73 5.60
N PHE A 155 -5.95 -14.26 5.54
CA PHE A 155 -4.77 -15.13 5.51
C PHE A 155 -4.40 -15.71 6.88
N ASP A 156 -4.77 -15.06 7.99
CA ASP A 156 -4.60 -15.63 9.33
C ASP A 156 -5.31 -16.99 9.49
N ARG A 157 -6.41 -17.21 8.76
CA ARG A 157 -7.12 -18.50 8.73
C ARG A 157 -6.39 -19.61 7.99
N TYR A 158 -5.42 -19.27 7.13
CA TYR A 158 -4.73 -20.21 6.24
C TYR A 158 -3.22 -20.31 6.49
N ILE A 159 -2.62 -19.29 7.10
CA ILE A 159 -1.20 -19.21 7.41
C ILE A 159 -1.03 -19.36 8.92
N PRO A 160 -0.64 -20.56 9.41
CA PRO A 160 -0.38 -20.74 10.83
C PRO A 160 0.75 -19.81 11.31
N ARG A 161 0.64 -19.30 12.53
CA ARG A 161 1.61 -18.33 13.10
C ARG A 161 3.03 -18.87 13.21
N ASN A 162 3.18 -20.18 13.41
CA ASN A 162 4.49 -20.85 13.40
C ASN A 162 5.11 -20.96 12.00
N ILE A 163 4.38 -20.59 10.95
CA ILE A 163 4.86 -20.50 9.56
C ILE A 163 5.18 -19.05 9.22
N ALA A 164 4.24 -18.14 9.48
CA ALA A 164 4.46 -16.71 9.36
C ALA A 164 3.42 -15.93 10.15
N GLU A 165 3.79 -14.72 10.55
CA GLU A 165 2.93 -13.80 11.27
C GLU A 165 3.04 -12.39 10.67
N ILE A 166 1.91 -11.69 10.57
CA ILE A 166 1.90 -10.28 10.17
C ILE A 166 2.51 -9.43 11.30
N THR A 167 3.42 -8.53 10.97
CA THR A 167 4.04 -7.64 11.97
C THR A 167 3.63 -6.19 11.73
N ASP A 168 3.85 -5.71 10.52
CA ASP A 168 3.76 -4.29 10.19
C ASP A 168 3.05 -4.07 8.86
N ALA A 169 2.65 -2.82 8.63
CA ALA A 169 2.20 -2.34 7.34
C ALA A 169 2.96 -1.06 6.97
N ILE A 170 3.36 -0.97 5.70
CA ILE A 170 3.85 0.26 5.09
C ILE A 170 2.71 0.86 4.28
N VAL A 171 2.31 2.08 4.59
CA VAL A 171 1.09 2.73 4.10
C VAL A 171 1.46 4.00 3.35
N LEU A 172 0.87 4.18 2.16
CA LEU A 172 0.98 5.42 1.39
C LEU A 172 0.04 6.48 1.98
N GLY A 173 0.58 7.65 2.32
CA GLY A 173 -0.12 8.77 2.94
C GLY A 173 -0.89 9.67 1.98
N HIS A 174 -1.03 9.29 0.71
CA HIS A 174 -1.87 10.00 -0.27
C HIS A 174 -2.66 9.03 -1.15
N ILE A 175 -3.75 9.55 -1.73
CA ILE A 175 -4.60 8.82 -2.66
C ILE A 175 -3.97 8.87 -4.04
N ILE A 176 -3.94 7.71 -4.72
CA ILE A 176 -3.40 7.61 -6.07
C ILE A 176 -4.32 8.31 -7.07
N THR A 177 -3.71 9.21 -7.83
CA THR A 177 -4.37 9.94 -8.91
C THR A 177 -4.27 9.19 -10.24
N ARG A 178 -5.00 9.68 -11.24
CA ARG A 178 -4.94 9.13 -12.60
C ARG A 178 -3.51 9.20 -13.17
N LYS A 179 -2.79 10.29 -12.88
CA LYS A 179 -1.39 10.49 -13.27
C LYS A 179 -0.46 9.40 -12.73
N GLU A 180 -0.68 8.96 -11.51
CA GLU A 180 0.17 7.97 -10.82
C GLU A 180 -0.26 6.53 -11.07
N SER A 181 -1.46 6.31 -11.63
CA SER A 181 -2.00 4.97 -11.90
C SER A 181 -1.06 4.02 -12.66
N PRO A 182 -0.23 4.48 -13.64
CA PRO A 182 0.75 3.62 -14.30
C PRO A 182 1.80 3.03 -13.34
N LEU A 183 2.08 3.68 -12.21
CA LEU A 183 3.08 3.24 -11.22
C LEU A 183 2.58 2.04 -10.40
N LEU A 184 1.27 1.78 -10.37
CA LEU A 184 0.65 0.65 -9.65
C LEU A 184 1.01 -0.74 -10.20
N SER A 185 1.80 -0.80 -11.29
CA SER A 185 2.38 -2.06 -11.76
C SER A 185 3.52 -2.54 -10.88
N ASP A 186 4.21 -1.63 -10.19
CA ASP A 186 5.32 -1.94 -9.29
C ASP A 186 5.25 -1.02 -8.05
N PHE A 187 4.89 -1.59 -6.91
CA PHE A 187 4.74 -0.85 -5.67
C PHE A 187 6.06 -0.34 -5.11
N ASN A 188 7.20 -0.84 -5.59
CA ASN A 188 8.50 -0.28 -5.23
C ASN A 188 8.65 1.17 -5.70
N ASN A 189 7.85 1.63 -6.66
CA ASN A 189 7.75 3.05 -7.01
C ASN A 189 7.28 3.92 -5.84
N PHE A 190 6.56 3.35 -4.87
CA PHE A 190 6.03 4.05 -3.70
C PHE A 190 6.78 3.73 -2.42
N PHE A 191 7.32 2.52 -2.28
CA PHE A 191 7.85 2.03 -1.00
C PHE A 191 9.37 1.82 -0.97
N LYS A 192 10.05 1.84 -2.11
CA LYS A 192 11.51 1.63 -2.17
C LYS A 192 12.23 2.97 -2.33
N ASN A 193 13.31 3.16 -1.57
CA ASN A 193 14.14 4.38 -1.58
C ASN A 193 13.38 5.67 -1.19
N VAL A 194 12.30 5.54 -0.42
CA VAL A 194 11.56 6.66 0.16
C VAL A 194 11.86 6.76 1.66
N THR A 195 11.74 7.95 2.23
CA THR A 195 11.81 8.11 3.68
C THR A 195 10.56 7.52 4.31
N ILE A 196 10.72 6.39 4.99
CA ILE A 196 9.65 5.75 5.75
C ILE A 196 9.71 6.29 7.18
N VAL A 197 8.63 6.93 7.62
CA VAL A 197 8.48 7.31 9.03
C VAL A 197 8.02 6.07 9.81
N ASP A 198 8.87 5.56 10.68
CA ASP A 198 8.59 4.39 11.51
C ASP A 198 7.86 4.80 12.79
N LYS A 199 6.54 4.95 12.68
CA LYS A 199 5.69 5.35 13.81
C LYS A 199 5.63 4.31 14.92
N ALA A 200 5.90 3.05 14.59
CA ALA A 200 6.00 2.00 15.59
C ALA A 200 7.24 2.20 16.46
N LYS A 201 8.40 2.39 15.83
CA LYS A 201 9.64 2.62 16.54
C LYS A 201 9.59 3.89 17.40
N GLU A 202 9.01 4.97 16.90
CA GLU A 202 8.81 6.21 17.67
C GLU A 202 7.98 5.98 18.96
N PHE A 203 6.98 5.08 18.89
CA PHE A 203 6.12 4.76 20.04
C PHE A 203 6.80 3.80 21.02
N ASP A 204 7.50 2.79 20.51
CA ASP A 204 8.28 1.85 21.32
C ASP A 204 9.37 2.60 22.13
N GLU A 205 10.12 3.51 21.48
CA GLU A 205 11.12 4.37 22.14
C GLU A 205 10.51 5.28 23.22
N MET A 206 9.29 5.77 23.01
CA MET A 206 8.56 6.57 24.00
C MET A 206 8.21 5.72 25.23
N LEU A 207 7.70 4.50 25.03
CA LEU A 207 7.37 3.60 26.14
C LEU A 207 8.61 3.23 26.96
N GLU A 208 9.71 2.86 26.30
CA GLU A 208 10.98 2.57 26.97
C GLU A 208 11.48 3.76 27.80
N THR A 209 11.31 4.98 27.29
CA THR A 209 11.70 6.20 28.03
C THR A 209 10.86 6.38 29.30
N LEU A 210 9.54 6.11 29.21
CA LEU A 210 8.62 6.21 30.35
C LEU A 210 8.90 5.13 31.42
N GLU A 211 9.21 3.90 30.99
CA GLU A 211 9.51 2.78 31.89
C GLU A 211 10.82 2.97 32.65
N ASN A 212 11.84 3.57 32.02
CA ASN A 212 13.15 3.79 32.63
C ASN A 212 13.23 5.05 33.49
N SER A 213 12.19 5.88 33.50
CA SER A 213 12.15 7.10 34.30
C SER A 213 11.63 6.82 35.72
N THR A 214 12.33 7.36 36.72
CA THR A 214 11.97 7.23 38.14
C THR A 214 10.97 8.28 38.63
N ASP A 215 10.71 9.35 37.84
CA ASP A 215 9.83 10.45 38.23
C ASP A 215 8.50 10.42 37.46
N LYS A 216 7.39 10.30 38.20
CA LYS A 216 6.04 10.19 37.63
C LYS A 216 5.53 11.51 37.06
N ILE A 217 5.98 12.65 37.57
CA ILE A 217 5.51 13.97 37.10
C ILE A 217 6.14 14.27 35.73
N ASP A 218 7.46 14.04 35.59
CA ASP A 218 8.18 14.17 34.33
C ASP A 218 7.61 13.21 33.26
N ASN A 219 7.21 12.00 33.65
CA ASN A 219 6.58 11.04 32.74
C ASN A 219 5.27 11.55 32.15
N GLN A 220 4.45 12.20 32.96
CA GLN A 220 3.16 12.72 32.50
C GLN A 220 3.35 13.92 31.57
N GLU A 221 4.26 14.84 31.90
CA GLU A 221 4.59 15.99 31.06
C GLU A 221 5.23 15.56 29.73
N PHE A 222 6.16 14.60 29.77
CA PHE A 222 6.77 14.01 28.58
C PHE A 222 5.73 13.37 27.67
N ALA A 223 4.86 12.51 28.20
CA ALA A 223 3.81 11.86 27.42
C ALA A 223 2.85 12.87 26.77
N LEU A 224 2.42 13.89 27.52
CA LEU A 224 1.57 14.96 26.98
C LEU A 224 2.28 15.77 25.89
N SER A 225 3.56 16.07 26.07
CA SER A 225 4.35 16.80 25.08
C SER A 225 4.56 15.98 23.79
N PHE A 226 4.79 14.66 23.92
CA PHE A 226 4.93 13.74 22.80
C PHE A 226 3.63 13.67 22.00
N LEU A 227 2.50 13.51 22.68
CA LEU A 227 1.17 13.53 22.08
C LEU A 227 0.92 14.88 21.38
N ALA A 228 1.13 16.00 22.08
CA ALA A 228 0.92 17.34 21.52
C ALA A 228 1.80 17.62 20.29
N ASN A 229 3.06 17.16 20.29
CA ASN A 229 3.96 17.31 19.16
C ASN A 229 3.54 16.43 17.98
N ASN A 230 3.09 15.20 18.22
CA ASN A 230 2.59 14.34 17.15
C ASN A 230 1.27 14.85 16.57
N LEU A 231 0.40 15.44 17.39
CA LEU A 231 -0.84 16.07 16.92
C LEU A 231 -0.58 17.20 15.92
N LYS A 232 0.54 17.92 16.03
CA LYS A 232 0.92 19.04 15.15
C LYS A 232 1.63 18.63 13.86
N LYS A 233 2.13 17.40 13.77
CA LYS A 233 2.83 16.92 12.58
C LYS A 233 1.84 16.65 11.45
N SER A 234 2.20 17.04 10.22
CA SER A 234 1.51 16.59 9.03
C SER A 234 1.72 15.09 8.83
N THR A 235 0.76 14.44 8.16
CA THR A 235 0.87 13.01 7.87
C THR A 235 1.99 12.78 6.85
N PRO A 236 2.94 11.87 7.15
CA PRO A 236 4.03 11.58 6.23
C PRO A 236 3.51 10.95 4.94
N ASP A 237 4.30 11.07 3.87
CA ASP A 237 3.95 10.51 2.57
C ASP A 237 4.00 8.97 2.56
N VAL A 238 4.90 8.38 3.35
CA VAL A 238 4.96 6.93 3.59
C VAL A 238 5.27 6.67 5.06
N GLN A 239 4.49 5.80 5.70
CA GLN A 239 4.69 5.42 7.09
C GLN A 239 4.66 3.91 7.30
N ARG A 240 5.51 3.42 8.20
CA ARG A 240 5.42 2.07 8.75
C ARG A 240 4.67 2.13 10.08
N MET A 241 3.71 1.23 10.24
CA MET A 241 2.91 1.08 11.47
C MET A 241 2.83 -0.39 11.86
N ARG A 242 2.81 -0.67 13.16
CA ARG A 242 2.52 -2.01 13.68
C ARG A 242 1.07 -2.36 13.42
N THR A 243 0.81 -3.64 13.15
CA THR A 243 -0.56 -4.13 13.00
C THR A 243 -1.20 -4.50 14.33
N HIS A 244 -0.41 -4.97 15.31
CA HIS A 244 -0.87 -5.50 16.61
C HIS A 244 -2.04 -6.49 16.49
N TYR A 245 -2.14 -7.19 15.36
CA TYR A 245 -3.32 -7.98 15.03
C TYR A 245 -3.53 -9.14 16.00
N TYR A 246 -2.46 -9.74 16.51
CA TYR A 246 -2.55 -10.89 17.42
C TYR A 246 -2.84 -10.50 18.86
N GLU A 247 -2.53 -9.27 19.23
CA GLU A 247 -2.71 -8.71 20.57
C GLU A 247 -4.04 -7.95 20.70
N GLU A 248 -4.39 -7.15 19.70
CA GLU A 248 -5.51 -6.20 19.73
C GLU A 248 -6.64 -6.54 18.74
N GLY A 249 -6.43 -7.54 17.88
CA GLY A 249 -7.32 -7.82 16.77
C GLY A 249 -7.21 -6.78 15.65
N ILE A 250 -8.14 -6.85 14.69
CA ILE A 250 -8.06 -6.04 13.46
C ILE A 250 -8.52 -4.59 13.63
N ASP A 251 -9.32 -4.30 14.66
CA ASP A 251 -10.03 -3.02 14.78
C ASP A 251 -9.09 -1.83 14.97
N SER A 252 -8.02 -2.02 15.75
CA SER A 252 -6.98 -1.01 15.99
C SER A 252 -6.30 -0.61 14.68
N PHE A 253 -5.82 -1.59 13.92
CA PHE A 253 -5.23 -1.38 12.61
C PHE A 253 -6.21 -0.76 11.60
N ARG A 254 -7.47 -1.22 11.58
CA ARG A 254 -8.53 -0.65 10.73
C ARG A 254 -8.73 0.85 11.00
N ARG A 255 -8.79 1.26 12.27
CA ARG A 255 -8.90 2.68 12.64
C ARG A 255 -7.69 3.48 12.19
N SER A 256 -6.47 2.97 12.40
CA SER A 256 -5.23 3.61 11.92
C SER A 256 -5.24 3.87 10.41
N LEU A 257 -5.72 2.91 9.62
CA LEU A 257 -5.88 3.06 8.18
C LEU A 257 -7.00 4.07 7.81
N GLN A 258 -8.11 4.10 8.56
CA GLN A 258 -9.17 5.11 8.34
C GLN A 258 -8.67 6.52 8.59
N PHE A 259 -7.91 6.74 9.67
CA PHE A 259 -7.25 8.02 9.95
C PHE A 259 -6.35 8.45 8.80
N ASN A 260 -5.51 7.53 8.31
CA ASN A 260 -4.59 7.82 7.22
C ASN A 260 -5.33 8.11 5.89
N GLN A 261 -6.40 7.36 5.57
CA GLN A 261 -7.21 7.61 4.37
C GLN A 261 -7.94 8.96 4.44
N PHE A 262 -8.46 9.32 5.61
CA PHE A 262 -9.10 10.63 5.81
C PHE A 262 -8.11 11.79 5.59
N ALA A 263 -6.89 11.67 6.13
CA ALA A 263 -5.81 12.63 5.88
C ALA A 263 -5.51 12.76 4.38
N ALA A 264 -5.33 11.63 3.71
CA ALA A 264 -5.00 11.53 2.30
C ALA A 264 -6.08 12.18 1.40
N LEU A 265 -7.36 11.95 1.70
CA LEU A 265 -8.48 12.56 0.98
C LEU A 265 -8.56 14.07 1.17
N ASN A 266 -8.27 14.57 2.38
CA ASN A 266 -8.24 16.01 2.61
C ASN A 266 -7.06 16.67 1.87
N LYS A 267 -5.87 16.04 1.91
CA LYS A 267 -4.69 16.49 1.17
C LYS A 267 -4.97 16.57 -0.32
N ALA A 268 -5.65 15.56 -0.89
CA ALA A 268 -6.06 15.55 -2.29
C ALA A 268 -7.05 16.67 -2.65
N ASN A 269 -7.84 17.14 -1.69
CA ASN A 269 -8.75 18.29 -1.83
C ASN A 269 -8.08 19.64 -1.51
N GLY A 270 -6.76 19.69 -1.40
CA GLY A 270 -5.99 20.90 -1.11
C GLY A 270 -6.03 21.35 0.36
N LYS A 271 -6.46 20.49 1.28
CA LYS A 271 -6.50 20.75 2.73
C LYS A 271 -5.49 19.85 3.43
N GLU A 272 -4.35 20.41 3.84
CA GLU A 272 -3.42 19.68 4.70
C GLU A 272 -3.99 19.65 6.13
N LEU A 273 -4.09 18.45 6.70
CA LEU A 273 -4.56 18.25 8.06
C LEU A 273 -3.44 17.77 8.94
N THR A 274 -3.42 18.26 10.17
CA THR A 274 -2.60 17.71 11.24
C THR A 274 -3.26 16.46 11.83
N SER A 275 -2.50 15.66 12.57
CA SER A 275 -3.08 14.49 13.26
C SER A 275 -4.20 14.88 14.24
N GLY A 276 -4.12 16.06 14.86
CA GLY A 276 -5.17 16.58 15.74
C GLY A 276 -6.46 16.98 15.00
N ASP A 277 -6.35 17.59 13.83
CA ASP A 277 -7.53 17.95 13.03
C ASP A 277 -8.35 16.73 12.61
N ILE A 278 -7.64 15.64 12.31
CA ILE A 278 -8.24 14.36 11.91
C ILE A 278 -9.02 13.76 13.08
N ILE A 279 -8.39 13.67 14.26
CA ILE A 279 -8.99 13.09 15.45
C ILE A 279 -10.29 13.84 15.81
N ASN A 280 -10.24 15.17 15.86
CA ASN A 280 -11.41 15.99 16.19
C ASN A 280 -12.58 15.76 15.21
N ARG A 281 -12.31 15.77 13.90
CA ARG A 281 -13.37 15.56 12.89
C ARG A 281 -13.96 14.16 12.89
N MET A 282 -13.16 13.14 13.22
CA MET A 282 -13.68 11.78 13.32
C MET A 282 -14.57 11.60 14.55
N PHE A 283 -14.25 12.25 15.66
CA PHE A 283 -15.16 12.29 16.82
C PHE A 283 -16.47 13.02 16.50
N GLU A 284 -16.41 14.15 15.80
CA GLU A 284 -17.61 14.90 15.35
C GLU A 284 -18.51 14.05 14.43
N ALA A 285 -17.90 13.34 13.46
CA ALA A 285 -18.64 12.47 12.55
C ALA A 285 -19.28 11.25 13.24
N GLN A 286 -18.75 10.83 14.39
CA GLN A 286 -19.28 9.71 15.16
C GLN A 286 -20.46 10.16 16.04
N SER A 287 -20.44 11.40 16.56
CA SER A 287 -21.59 11.99 17.28
C SER A 287 -22.82 12.24 16.39
N ASP A 288 -22.64 12.48 15.09
CA ASP A 288 -23.75 12.66 14.14
C ASP A 288 -24.46 11.34 13.77
N ILE A 289 -23.84 10.18 14.02
CA ILE A 289 -24.42 8.86 13.74
C ILE A 289 -25.29 8.37 14.91
N ASP A 290 -24.97 8.77 16.15
CA ASP A 290 -25.69 8.35 17.36
C ASP A 290 -26.93 9.22 17.67
N HIS A 291 -27.15 10.31 16.92
CA HIS A 291 -28.35 11.14 17.01
C HIS A 291 -28.94 11.45 15.63
N PRO A 292 -29.66 10.51 14.99
CA PRO A 292 -30.48 10.86 13.84
C PRO A 292 -31.65 11.71 14.34
N VAL A 293 -31.72 12.96 13.86
CA VAL A 293 -32.92 13.80 13.96
C VAL A 293 -34.05 13.18 13.15
#